data_AF-A0A7S0XAN8-F1
#
_entry.id   AF-A0A7S0XAN8-F1
#
_cell.length_a   1.000
_cell.length_b   1.000
_cell.length_c   1.000
_cell.angle_alpha   90.00
_cell.angle_beta   90.00
_cell.angle_gamma   90.00
#
_symmetry.space_group_name_H-M   'P 1'
#
loop_
_entity.id
_entity.type
_entity.pdbx_description
1 polymer ?
#
loop_
_entity_poly.entity_id
_entity_poly.type
_entity_poly.pdbx_seq_one_letter_code
_entity_poly.pdbx_strand_id
1 'polypeptide(L)'
;AAAAAAAEMFAGMVVFIAADVHDQRSKILTGVLKAHGAVVVKDSSNRKLTHVLSKDQHLVEEFDSNLTVVVSPDWAPACIRNRVLLSTKEYPPSSSKVLAPPASAVAQMAAAAAAAAAARG
;
A
#
# COMPACT_ATOMS: atom_id res chain seq x y z
N ALA A 1 -23.59 -12.06 5.53
CA ALA A 1 -22.35 -12.55 6.16
C ALA A 1 -21.06 -12.10 5.44
N ALA A 2 -21.02 -11.93 4.11
CA ALA A 2 -19.79 -11.53 3.39
C ALA A 2 -19.26 -10.11 3.68
N ALA A 3 -20.11 -9.19 4.15
CA ALA A 3 -19.70 -7.83 4.53
C ALA A 3 -18.95 -7.79 5.88
N ALA A 4 -19.16 -8.77 6.77
CA ALA A 4 -18.45 -8.87 8.04
C ALA A 4 -17.02 -9.40 7.85
N ALA A 5 -16.81 -10.35 6.92
CA ALA A 5 -15.49 -10.89 6.62
C ALA A 5 -14.55 -9.87 5.94
N ALA A 6 -15.10 -8.92 5.16
CA ALA A 6 -14.33 -7.82 4.59
C ALA A 6 -14.03 -6.72 5.62
N ALA A 7 -14.86 -6.58 6.66
CA ALA A 7 -14.73 -5.56 7.70
C ALA A 7 -13.60 -5.83 8.71
N GLU A 8 -13.02 -7.02 8.70
CA GLU A 8 -11.94 -7.42 9.63
C GLU A 8 -10.61 -7.72 8.91
N MET A 9 -10.46 -7.29 7.66
CA MET A 9 -9.22 -7.52 6.90
C MET A 9 -7.98 -7.00 7.62
N PHE A 10 -8.07 -5.82 8.24
CA PHE A 10 -6.97 -5.22 8.98
C PHE A 10 -7.21 -5.27 10.50
N ALA A 11 -8.07 -6.18 10.98
CA ALA A 11 -8.34 -6.34 12.40
C ALA A 11 -7.04 -6.65 13.17
N GLY A 12 -6.81 -5.90 14.26
CA GLY A 12 -5.60 -6.02 15.08
C GLY A 12 -4.38 -5.27 14.53
N MET A 13 -4.48 -4.61 13.36
CA MET A 13 -3.41 -3.76 12.85
C MET A 13 -3.48 -2.36 13.46
N VAL A 14 -2.34 -1.87 13.93
CA VAL A 14 -2.17 -0.50 14.39
C VAL A 14 -1.29 0.21 13.37
N VAL A 15 -1.89 1.16 12.66
CA VAL A 15 -1.30 1.81 11.50
C VAL A 15 -1.03 3.29 11.80
N PHE A 16 0.18 3.74 11.52
CA PHE A 16 0.54 5.16 11.48
C PHE A 16 0.70 5.59 10.03
N ILE A 17 0.17 6.77 9.68
CA ILE A 17 0.35 7.36 8.35
C ILE A 17 1.35 8.51 8.52
N ALA A 18 2.51 8.39 7.89
CA ALA A 18 3.56 9.39 7.98
C ALA A 18 3.17 10.69 7.27
N ALA A 19 3.78 11.80 7.70
CA ALA A 19 3.45 13.14 7.22
C ALA A 19 3.82 13.37 5.74
N ASP A 20 4.66 12.51 5.14
CA ASP A 20 5.00 12.56 3.71
C ASP A 20 3.79 12.20 2.81
N VAL A 21 2.79 11.54 3.38
CA VAL A 21 1.55 11.20 2.69
C VAL A 21 0.65 12.43 2.67
N HIS A 22 0.40 12.96 1.47
CA HIS A 22 -0.45 14.13 1.22
C HIS A 22 -1.73 14.13 2.07
N ASP A 23 -2.07 15.27 2.69
CA ASP A 23 -3.14 15.39 3.72
C ASP A 23 -4.48 14.78 3.27
N GLN A 24 -4.93 15.10 2.04
CA GLN A 24 -6.15 14.52 1.47
C GLN A 24 -6.10 12.99 1.36
N ARG A 25 -4.95 12.42 0.96
CA ARG A 25 -4.75 10.99 0.83
C ARG A 25 -4.71 10.32 2.21
N SER A 26 -4.09 10.94 3.19
CA SER A 26 -4.05 10.45 4.58
C SER A 26 -5.46 10.32 5.18
N LYS A 27 -6.36 11.29 4.91
CA LYS A 27 -7.75 11.27 5.36
C LYS A 27 -8.54 10.12 4.73
N ILE A 28 -8.39 9.94 3.41
CA ILE A 28 -9.03 8.84 2.68
C ILE A 28 -8.54 7.50 3.23
N LEU A 29 -7.23 7.31 3.34
CA LEU A 29 -6.63 6.08 3.87
C LEU A 29 -7.08 5.81 5.31
N THR A 30 -7.14 6.84 6.14
CA THR A 30 -7.62 6.72 7.53
C THR A 30 -9.05 6.19 7.58
N GLY A 31 -9.95 6.77 6.79
CA GLY A 31 -11.35 6.33 6.73
C GLY A 31 -11.48 4.89 6.24
N VAL A 32 -10.73 4.57 5.18
CA VAL A 32 -10.72 3.23 4.57
C VAL A 32 -10.17 2.18 5.54
N LEU A 33 -9.00 2.41 6.15
CA LEU A 33 -8.41 1.48 7.12
C LEU A 33 -9.32 1.22 8.32
N LYS A 34 -9.92 2.29 8.87
CA LYS A 34 -10.88 2.17 9.98
C LYS A 34 -12.14 1.39 9.59
N ALA A 35 -12.64 1.59 8.36
CA ALA A 35 -13.79 0.84 7.85
C ALA A 35 -13.53 -0.67 7.69
N HIS A 36 -12.25 -1.06 7.59
CA HIS A 36 -11.78 -2.43 7.45
C HIS A 36 -11.10 -2.99 8.73
N GLY A 37 -11.35 -2.36 9.89
CA GLY A 37 -10.97 -2.89 11.21
C GLY A 37 -9.59 -2.49 11.71
N ALA A 38 -8.84 -1.66 10.97
CA ALA A 38 -7.54 -1.16 11.43
C ALA A 38 -7.68 0.01 12.43
N VAL A 39 -6.74 0.06 13.37
CA VAL A 39 -6.59 1.17 14.33
C VAL A 39 -5.57 2.16 13.79
N VAL A 40 -6.03 3.32 13.33
CA VAL A 40 -5.14 4.38 12.84
C VAL A 40 -4.75 5.31 13.98
N VAL A 41 -3.45 5.39 14.27
CA VAL A 41 -2.86 6.25 15.30
C VAL A 41 -2.21 7.49 14.67
N LYS A 42 -2.18 8.59 15.43
CA LYS A 42 -1.57 9.85 15.00
C LYS A 42 -0.11 10.02 15.47
N ASP A 43 0.35 9.11 16.32
CA ASP A 43 1.64 9.20 16.98
C ASP A 43 2.48 7.96 16.63
N SER A 44 3.70 8.21 16.14
CA SER A 44 4.64 7.17 15.74
C SER A 44 5.34 6.49 16.91
N SER A 45 5.29 7.07 18.12
CA SER A 45 5.89 6.52 19.34
C SER A 45 5.00 5.48 20.03
N ASN A 46 3.88 5.12 19.41
CA ASN A 46 2.96 4.13 19.95
C ASN A 46 3.61 2.74 19.97
N ARG A 47 3.82 2.17 21.15
CA ARG A 47 4.45 0.84 21.31
C ARG A 47 3.64 -0.33 20.73
N LYS A 48 2.37 -0.11 20.37
CA LYS A 48 1.52 -1.10 19.73
C LYS A 48 1.52 -0.97 18.21
N LEU A 49 2.29 -0.03 17.65
CA LEU A 49 2.38 0.21 16.23
C LEU A 49 2.90 -1.04 15.51
N THR A 50 2.20 -1.47 14.47
CA THR A 50 2.62 -2.63 13.67
C THR A 50 2.97 -2.24 12.25
N HIS A 51 2.33 -1.19 11.71
CA HIS A 51 2.54 -0.76 10.32
C HIS A 51 2.68 0.76 10.23
N VAL A 52 3.59 1.20 9.36
CA VAL A 52 3.77 2.61 8.99
C VAL A 52 3.55 2.74 7.49
N LEU A 53 2.60 3.59 7.10
CA LEU A 53 2.37 3.96 5.71
C LEU A 53 3.18 5.22 5.40
N SER A 54 4.23 5.07 4.59
CA SER A 54 5.11 6.16 4.19
C SER A 54 5.67 5.93 2.79
N LYS A 55 6.08 6.99 2.11
CA LYS A 55 6.92 6.93 0.92
C LYS A 55 8.40 7.07 1.26
N ASP A 56 8.73 7.50 2.47
CA ASP A 56 10.11 7.72 2.88
C ASP A 56 10.77 6.40 3.26
N GLN A 57 11.85 6.06 2.54
CA GLN A 57 12.63 4.86 2.80
C GLN A 57 13.48 4.99 4.07
N HIS A 58 13.82 6.21 4.50
CA HIS A 58 14.60 6.42 5.72
C HIS A 58 13.86 5.94 6.98
N LEU A 59 12.52 5.94 6.96
CA LEU A 59 11.74 5.38 8.05
C LEU A 59 11.90 3.86 8.17
N VAL A 60 12.29 3.15 7.10
CA VAL A 60 12.55 1.70 7.20
C VAL A 60 13.66 1.44 8.20
N GLU A 61 14.76 2.20 8.12
CA GLU A 61 15.92 2.03 9.01
C GLU A 61 15.59 2.44 10.46
N GLU A 62 14.75 3.46 10.64
CA GLU A 62 14.31 3.93 11.96
C GLU A 62 13.40 2.90 12.67
N PHE A 63 12.53 2.23 11.92
CA PHE A 63 11.55 1.29 12.46
C PHE A 63 11.97 -0.19 12.40
N ASP A 64 13.08 -0.52 11.73
CA ASP A 64 13.61 -1.90 11.58
C ASP A 64 13.78 -2.61 12.94
N SER A 65 14.09 -1.86 13.99
CA SER A 65 14.30 -2.40 15.34
C SER A 65 13.02 -2.73 16.13
N ASN A 66 11.83 -2.34 15.66
CA ASN A 66 10.61 -2.30 16.48
C ASN A 66 9.48 -3.26 16.06
N LEU A 67 9.76 -4.38 15.37
CA LEU A 67 8.73 -5.28 14.79
C LEU A 67 7.69 -4.51 13.94
N THR A 68 8.02 -3.30 13.50
CA THR A 68 7.13 -2.37 12.81
C THR A 68 7.48 -2.39 11.34
N VAL A 69 6.48 -2.57 10.48
CA VAL A 69 6.69 -2.71 9.04
C VAL A 69 6.36 -1.40 8.34
N VAL A 70 7.32 -0.84 7.61
CA VAL A 70 7.12 0.34 6.77
C VAL A 70 6.72 -0.09 5.36
N VAL A 71 5.61 0.44 4.86
CA VAL A 71 5.02 0.10 3.56
C VAL A 71 4.53 1.33 2.83
N SER A 72 4.45 1.23 1.50
CA SER A 72 3.86 2.28 0.67
C SER A 72 2.39 2.53 1.01
N PRO A 73 1.90 3.79 0.97
CA PRO A 73 0.49 4.12 1.11
C PRO A 73 -0.41 3.51 0.00
N ASP A 74 0.15 2.89 -1.03
CA ASP A 74 -0.57 2.15 -2.07
C ASP A 74 -0.92 0.71 -1.66
N TRP A 75 -0.30 0.17 -0.60
CA TRP A 75 -0.53 -1.19 -0.12
C TRP A 75 -1.97 -1.41 0.38
N ALA A 76 -2.46 -0.51 1.24
CA ALA A 76 -3.80 -0.61 1.82
C ALA A 76 -4.92 -0.67 0.76
N PRO A 77 -4.98 0.25 -0.24
CA PRO A 77 -5.99 0.16 -1.30
C PRO A 77 -5.81 -1.08 -2.19
N ALA A 78 -4.58 -1.55 -2.40
CA ALA A 78 -4.35 -2.78 -3.16
C ALA A 78 -4.88 -4.03 -2.44
N CYS A 79 -4.72 -4.13 -1.11
CA CYS A 79 -5.27 -5.23 -0.32
C CYS A 79 -6.80 -5.27 -0.41
N ILE A 80 -7.45 -4.11 -0.31
CA ILE A 80 -8.91 -3.99 -0.39
C ILE A 80 -9.40 -4.37 -1.78
N ARG A 81 -8.75 -3.87 -2.84
CA ARG A 81 -9.12 -4.17 -4.22
C ARG A 81 -9.06 -5.67 -4.52
N ASN A 82 -8.01 -6.34 -4.05
CA ASN A 82 -7.83 -7.79 -4.26
C ASN A 82 -8.58 -8.64 -3.22
N ARG A 83 -9.24 -8.01 -2.23
CA ARG A 83 -9.90 -8.67 -1.11
C ARG A 83 -9.00 -9.67 -0.37
N VAL A 84 -7.69 -9.42 -0.34
CA VAL A 84 -6.68 -10.28 0.29
C VAL A 84 -5.60 -9.40 0.92
N LEU A 85 -5.02 -9.86 2.03
CA LEU A 85 -3.91 -9.19 2.67
C LEU A 85 -2.62 -9.50 1.89
N LEU A 86 -2.13 -8.52 1.13
CA LEU A 86 -0.97 -8.66 0.26
C LEU A 86 0.32 -8.59 1.09
N SER A 87 1.39 -9.19 0.57
CA SER A 87 2.68 -9.14 1.26
C SER A 87 3.20 -7.70 1.29
N THR A 88 3.65 -7.27 2.46
CA THR A 88 4.24 -5.93 2.65
C THR A 88 5.53 -5.75 1.85
N LYS A 89 6.25 -6.84 1.56
CA LYS A 89 7.46 -6.86 0.72
C LYS A 89 7.22 -6.46 -0.74
N GLU A 90 5.98 -6.62 -1.23
CA GLU A 90 5.61 -6.26 -2.60
C GLU A 90 5.34 -4.75 -2.76
N TYR A 91 5.24 -4.01 -1.64
CA TYR A 91 4.90 -2.58 -1.61
C TYR A 91 5.91 -1.79 -0.76
N PRO A 92 7.20 -1.76 -1.12
CA PRO A 92 8.19 -0.99 -0.38
C PRO A 92 7.86 0.52 -0.43
N PRO A 93 8.19 1.29 0.62
CA PRO A 93 8.08 2.75 0.59
C PRO A 93 8.90 3.28 -0.60
N SER A 94 8.23 4.05 -1.47
CA SER A 94 8.83 4.51 -2.72
C SER A 94 9.71 5.73 -2.48
N SER A 95 11.04 5.53 -2.44
CA SER A 95 11.98 6.60 -2.76
C SER A 95 11.56 7.21 -4.09
N SER A 96 11.25 8.50 -4.09
CA SER A 96 10.72 9.23 -5.24
C SER A 96 11.68 9.15 -6.43
N LYS A 97 11.56 8.08 -7.23
CA LYS A 97 12.05 7.98 -8.60
C LYS A 97 11.38 6.79 -9.28
N VAL A 98 10.53 7.14 -10.25
CA VAL A 98 10.01 6.30 -11.33
C VAL A 98 8.84 5.39 -10.96
N LEU A 99 7.68 5.82 -11.43
CA LEU A 99 6.54 5.02 -11.83
C LEU A 99 7.04 3.79 -12.62
N ALA A 100 7.17 2.64 -11.98
CA ALA A 100 7.15 1.37 -12.69
C ALA A 100 5.71 0.83 -12.58
N PRO A 101 4.90 0.89 -13.66
CA PRO A 101 3.67 0.11 -13.70
C PRO A 101 3.99 -1.36 -13.32
N PRO A 102 3.08 -2.07 -12.65
CA PRO A 102 3.30 -3.48 -12.31
C PRO A 102 3.72 -4.23 -13.58
N ALA A 103 4.76 -5.07 -13.51
CA ALA A 103 5.35 -5.75 -14.67
C ALA A 103 4.31 -6.48 -15.55
N SER A 104 3.17 -6.87 -14.97
CA SER A 104 2.04 -7.48 -15.66
C SER A 104 1.24 -6.53 -16.60
N ALA A 105 1.34 -5.21 -16.43
CA ALA A 105 0.68 -4.21 -17.29
C ALA A 105 1.56 -3.79 -18.49
N VAL A 106 2.89 -3.84 -18.36
CA VAL A 106 3.82 -3.53 -19.47
C VAL A 106 3.87 -4.66 -20.50
N ALA A 107 3.73 -5.92 -20.07
CA ALA A 107 3.74 -7.05 -20.98
C ALA A 107 2.55 -7.06 -21.97
N GLN A 108 1.39 -6.51 -21.57
CA GLN A 108 0.17 -6.55 -22.39
C GLN A 108 0.06 -5.38 -23.37
N MET A 109 0.70 -4.23 -23.11
CA MET A 109 0.70 -3.09 -24.05
C MET A 109 1.73 -3.26 -25.18
N ALA A 110 2.84 -3.97 -24.92
CA ALA A 110 3.87 -4.21 -25.94
C ALA A 110 3.46 -5.25 -27.00
N ALA A 111 2.57 -6.19 -26.68
CA ALA A 111 2.10 -7.20 -27.63
C ALA A 111 1.07 -6.66 -28.65
N ALA A 112 0.35 -5.58 -28.32
CA ALA A 112 -0.65 -5.00 -29.23
C ALA A 112 -0.02 -4.15 -30.36
N ALA A 113 1.19 -3.62 -30.17
CA ALA A 113 1.86 -2.80 -31.18
C ALA A 113 2.55 -3.64 -32.27
N ALA A 114 3.00 -4.87 -31.95
CA ALA A 114 3.68 -5.73 -32.92
C ALA A 114 2.73 -6.41 -33.92
N ALA A 115 1.46 -6.62 -33.56
CA ALA A 115 0.47 -7.22 -34.46
C ALA A 115 -0.07 -6.25 -35.53
N ALA A 116 0.01 -4.93 -35.29
CA ALA A 116 -0.48 -3.94 -36.25
C ALA A 116 0.51 -3.65 -37.40
N ALA A 117 1.80 -3.94 -37.22
CA ALA A 117 2.82 -3.73 -38.25
C ALA A 117 2.88 -4.85 -39.31
N ALA A 118 2.34 -6.04 -39.01
CA ALA A 118 2.36 -7.19 -39.92
C ALA A 118 1.18 -7.24 -40.90
N ALA A 119 0.19 -6.36 -40.78
CA ALA A 119 -1.01 -6.35 -41.63
C ALA A 119 -0.94 -5.36 -42.82
N ARG A 120 0.25 -4.83 -43.14
CA ARG A 120 0.49 -3.93 -44.29
C ARG A 120 1.68 -4.36 -45.17
N GLY A 121 2.15 -5.60 -45.01
CA GLY A 121 3.11 -6.24 -45.90
C GLY A 121 2.43 -7.30 -46.76
#